data_AF-A0A3M7L7Y8-F1
#
_entry.id   AF-A0A3M7L7Y8-F1
#
_cell.length_a   1.000
_cell.length_b   1.000
_cell.length_c   1.000
_cell.angle_alpha   90.00
_cell.angle_beta   90.00
_cell.angle_gamma   90.00
#
_symmetry.space_group_name_H-M   'P 1'
#
loop_
_entity.id
_entity.type
_entity.pdbx_description
1 polymer ?
#
loop_
_entity_poly.entity_id
_entity_poly.type
_entity_poly.pdbx_seq_one_letter_code
_entity_poly.pdbx_strand_id
1 'polypeptide(L)'
;MDTNIYYIPEHEGILITSNFAEIQKWMDLGVNPKVEYIPISISDLNKYTFKGIGFEKVSNEYFQSIKEIFSEYKFDDVSFHESTVDLSDVIFDVRHFVIGDKSNINLSEKNFKNLEEVTFLSLKTFKGKILTKLNSVNKIVLWFENKKGNTLLSHFPRLKELHIFNGSEVQLDLVENKDIKNLRLGNLPKLEKIIFNSETVIKKAIIENCKKLDTSELPK
;
A
#
# COMPACT_ATOMS: atom_id res chain seq x y z
N MET A 1 -16.37 20.31 -0.51
CA MET A 1 -15.37 20.36 -1.59
C MET A 1 -15.82 19.38 -2.63
N ASP A 2 -15.96 19.83 -3.88
CA ASP A 2 -16.41 18.95 -4.97
C ASP A 2 -15.31 17.94 -5.26
N THR A 3 -15.67 16.65 -5.25
CA THR A 3 -14.75 15.57 -5.60
C THR A 3 -14.81 15.35 -7.10
N ASN A 4 -13.65 15.42 -7.75
CA ASN A 4 -13.49 15.34 -9.20
C ASN A 4 -12.83 14.01 -9.57
N ILE A 5 -13.10 13.56 -10.81
CA ILE A 5 -12.54 12.33 -11.37
C ILE A 5 -11.73 12.70 -12.60
N TYR A 6 -10.53 12.16 -12.70
CA TYR A 6 -9.61 12.37 -13.81
C TYR A 6 -9.11 11.03 -14.35
N TYR A 7 -9.06 10.91 -15.67
CA TYR A 7 -8.31 9.86 -16.35
C TYR A 7 -6.88 10.33 -16.60
N ILE A 8 -5.93 9.42 -16.39
CA ILE A 8 -4.49 9.64 -16.55
C ILE A 8 -3.98 8.69 -17.66
N PRO A 9 -3.89 9.15 -18.93
CA PRO A 9 -3.55 8.28 -20.06
C PRO A 9 -2.21 7.56 -19.92
N GLU A 10 -1.18 8.26 -19.44
CA GLU A 10 0.18 7.73 -19.31
C GLU A 10 0.27 6.52 -18.37
N HIS A 11 -0.61 6.44 -17.38
CA HIS A 11 -0.61 5.38 -16.39
C HIS A 11 -1.80 4.43 -16.53
N GLU A 12 -2.67 4.66 -17.52
CA GLU A 12 -3.98 4.01 -17.60
C GLU A 12 -4.68 4.05 -16.23
N GLY A 13 -4.67 5.22 -15.59
CA GLY A 13 -5.09 5.38 -14.19
C GLY A 13 -6.32 6.26 -14.03
N ILE A 14 -7.07 6.04 -12.96
CA ILE A 14 -8.15 6.93 -12.52
C ILE A 14 -7.74 7.60 -11.21
N LEU A 15 -7.85 8.92 -11.14
CA LEU A 15 -7.69 9.69 -9.91
C LEU A 15 -9.03 10.29 -9.50
N ILE A 16 -9.43 10.02 -8.26
CA ILE A 16 -10.57 10.63 -7.61
C ILE A 16 -10.06 11.52 -6.48
N THR A 17 -10.29 12.82 -6.58
CA THR A 17 -9.71 13.78 -5.62
C THR A 17 -10.61 14.97 -5.34
N SER A 18 -10.63 15.44 -4.09
CA SER A 18 -11.26 16.70 -3.71
C SER A 18 -10.32 17.91 -3.79
N ASN A 19 -9.06 17.70 -4.17
CA ASN A 19 -8.02 18.73 -4.10
C ASN A 19 -7.02 18.68 -5.28
N PHE A 20 -7.55 18.70 -6.50
CA PHE A 20 -6.72 18.72 -7.71
C PHE A 20 -5.80 19.96 -7.79
N ALA A 21 -6.22 21.09 -7.19
CA ALA A 21 -5.42 22.31 -7.15
C ALA A 21 -4.05 22.11 -6.47
N GLU A 22 -4.01 21.30 -5.40
CA GLU A 22 -2.75 20.96 -4.74
C GLU A 22 -1.87 20.06 -5.62
N ILE A 23 -2.46 19.07 -6.30
CA ILE A 23 -1.74 18.19 -7.22
C ILE A 23 -1.11 19.01 -8.36
N GLN A 24 -1.89 19.90 -8.98
CA GLN A 24 -1.40 20.81 -10.02
C GLN A 24 -0.25 21.68 -9.52
N LYS A 25 -0.39 22.27 -8.32
CA LYS A 25 0.67 23.05 -7.70
C LYS A 25 1.98 22.26 -7.56
N TRP A 26 1.92 21.00 -7.12
CA TRP A 26 3.12 20.16 -6.98
C TRP A 26 3.77 19.81 -8.33
N MET A 27 2.98 19.66 -9.39
CA MET A 27 3.49 19.51 -10.77
C MET A 27 4.14 20.80 -11.28
N ASP A 28 3.53 21.95 -11.03
CA ASP A 28 4.04 23.26 -11.47
C ASP A 28 5.36 23.62 -10.78
N LEU A 29 5.54 23.18 -9.53
CA LEU A 29 6.77 23.32 -8.77
C LEU A 29 7.87 22.31 -9.18
N GLY A 30 7.57 21.36 -10.09
CA GLY A 30 8.51 20.33 -10.52
C GLY A 30 8.84 19.28 -9.46
N VAL A 31 8.04 19.20 -8.39
CA VAL A 31 8.18 18.16 -7.36
C VAL A 31 7.63 16.84 -7.87
N ASN A 32 6.50 16.89 -8.56
CA ASN A 32 5.90 15.74 -9.25
C ASN A 32 6.13 15.87 -10.77
N PRO A 33 6.24 14.73 -11.50
CA PRO A 33 6.29 14.76 -12.96
C PRO A 33 5.02 15.41 -13.51
N LYS A 34 5.16 16.10 -14.65
CA LYS A 34 4.00 16.65 -15.37
C LYS A 34 3.28 15.53 -16.07
N VAL A 35 2.00 15.35 -15.73
CA VAL A 35 1.13 14.33 -16.31
C VAL A 35 -0.16 14.99 -16.79
N GLU A 36 -0.74 14.47 -17.87
CA GLU A 36 -2.04 14.91 -18.36
C GLU A 36 -3.17 14.32 -17.50
N TYR A 37 -4.13 15.17 -17.13
CA TYR A 37 -5.34 14.79 -16.42
C TYR A 37 -6.56 15.20 -17.23
N ILE A 38 -7.31 14.21 -17.70
CA ILE A 38 -8.52 14.43 -18.49
C ILE A 38 -9.72 14.35 -17.53
N PRO A 39 -10.47 15.44 -17.30
CA PRO A 39 -11.66 15.41 -16.46
C PRO A 39 -12.71 14.48 -17.07
N ILE A 40 -13.27 13.60 -16.23
CA ILE A 40 -14.32 12.66 -16.63
C ILE A 40 -15.40 12.58 -15.55
N SER A 41 -16.54 11.97 -15.88
CA SER A 41 -17.55 11.58 -14.88
C SER A 41 -17.48 10.08 -14.59
N ILE A 42 -18.13 9.66 -13.50
CA ILE A 42 -18.22 8.23 -13.13
C ILE A 42 -18.86 7.39 -14.25
N SER A 43 -19.82 7.96 -14.96
CA SER A 43 -20.51 7.32 -16.10
C SER A 43 -19.65 7.20 -17.35
N ASP A 44 -18.49 7.86 -17.39
CA ASP A 44 -17.58 7.78 -18.53
C ASP A 44 -16.53 6.66 -18.36
N LEU A 45 -16.43 6.02 -17.20
CA LEU A 45 -15.36 5.04 -16.92
C LEU A 45 -15.30 3.90 -17.95
N ASN A 46 -16.45 3.42 -18.42
CA ASN A 46 -16.53 2.36 -19.42
C ASN A 46 -15.98 2.76 -20.81
N LYS A 47 -15.71 4.05 -21.05
CA LYS A 47 -15.11 4.56 -22.28
C LYS A 47 -13.58 4.47 -22.27
N TYR A 48 -12.98 4.22 -21.11
CA TYR A 48 -11.53 4.21 -20.92
C TYR A 48 -11.03 2.83 -20.56
N THR A 49 -9.80 2.52 -21.01
CA THR A 49 -9.04 1.40 -20.47
C THR A 49 -8.20 1.93 -19.32
N PHE A 50 -8.39 1.34 -18.14
CA PHE A 50 -7.62 1.66 -16.95
C PHE A 50 -7.26 0.40 -16.17
N LYS A 51 -6.15 0.48 -15.45
CA LYS A 51 -5.56 -0.58 -14.62
C LYS A 51 -5.59 -0.23 -13.14
N GLY A 52 -5.45 1.06 -12.81
CA GLY A 52 -5.35 1.52 -11.43
C GLY A 52 -6.40 2.56 -11.07
N ILE A 53 -6.73 2.65 -9.79
CA ILE A 53 -7.57 3.73 -9.24
C ILE A 53 -7.00 4.28 -7.93
N GLY A 54 -6.91 5.60 -7.84
CA GLY A 54 -6.43 6.32 -6.67
C GLY A 54 -7.48 7.25 -6.10
N PHE A 55 -7.57 7.28 -4.77
CA PHE A 55 -8.44 8.16 -4.00
C PHE A 55 -7.57 9.11 -3.17
N GLU A 56 -7.65 10.41 -3.41
CA GLU A 56 -6.90 11.41 -2.66
C GLU A 56 -7.85 12.41 -1.97
N LYS A 57 -7.76 12.49 -0.64
CA LYS A 57 -8.61 13.37 0.18
C LYS A 57 -10.11 13.14 -0.09
N VAL A 58 -10.50 11.88 -0.32
CA VAL A 58 -11.89 11.51 -0.59
C VAL A 58 -12.63 11.29 0.73
N SER A 59 -13.82 11.87 0.84
CA SER A 59 -14.70 11.66 1.99
C SER A 59 -15.37 10.29 1.94
N ASN A 60 -15.69 9.73 3.12
CA ASN A 60 -16.45 8.49 3.16
C ASN A 60 -17.80 8.61 2.42
N GLU A 61 -18.50 9.74 2.57
CA GLU A 61 -19.80 9.96 1.91
C GLU A 61 -19.70 9.82 0.39
N TYR A 62 -18.71 10.47 -0.22
CA TYR A 62 -18.50 10.36 -1.67
C TYR A 62 -18.06 8.95 -2.07
N PHE A 63 -17.16 8.33 -1.29
CA PHE A 63 -16.76 6.95 -1.57
C PHE A 63 -17.96 5.99 -1.52
N GLN A 64 -18.85 6.13 -0.54
CA GLN A 64 -20.05 5.30 -0.43
C GLN A 64 -21.01 5.49 -1.61
N SER A 65 -21.07 6.68 -2.23
CA SER A 65 -21.97 6.93 -3.36
C SER A 65 -21.51 6.30 -4.67
N ILE A 66 -20.23 5.92 -4.77
CA ILE A 66 -19.66 5.30 -5.98
C ILE A 66 -19.18 3.86 -5.77
N LYS A 67 -19.16 3.33 -4.54
CA LYS A 67 -18.48 2.06 -4.24
C LYS A 67 -18.95 0.85 -5.06
N GLU A 68 -20.20 0.85 -5.51
CA GLU A 68 -20.79 -0.29 -6.23
C GLU A 68 -20.11 -0.53 -7.58
N ILE A 69 -19.67 0.54 -8.25
CA ILE A 69 -19.03 0.43 -9.57
C ILE A 69 -17.73 -0.38 -9.53
N PHE A 70 -17.03 -0.44 -8.39
CA PHE A 70 -15.76 -1.13 -8.29
C PHE A 70 -15.88 -2.65 -8.38
N SER A 71 -17.08 -3.20 -8.17
CA SER A 71 -17.34 -4.63 -8.34
C SER A 71 -17.33 -5.08 -9.80
N GLU A 72 -17.44 -4.14 -10.75
CA GLU A 72 -17.48 -4.39 -12.19
C GLU A 72 -16.09 -4.43 -12.83
N TYR A 73 -15.06 -3.98 -12.12
CA TYR A 73 -13.70 -3.82 -12.67
C TYR A 73 -12.69 -4.68 -11.94
N LYS A 74 -11.63 -5.02 -12.67
CA LYS A 74 -10.42 -5.64 -12.14
C LYS A 74 -9.28 -4.63 -12.19
N PHE A 75 -8.59 -4.47 -11.07
CA PHE A 75 -7.53 -3.49 -10.90
C PHE A 75 -6.17 -4.17 -10.73
N ASP A 76 -5.15 -3.62 -11.36
CA ASP A 76 -3.77 -3.88 -10.99
C ASP A 76 -3.47 -3.27 -9.62
N ASP A 77 -3.95 -2.05 -9.37
CA ASP A 77 -3.80 -1.37 -8.09
C ASP A 77 -5.00 -0.50 -7.67
N VAL A 78 -5.22 -0.43 -6.35
CA VAL A 78 -6.16 0.49 -5.72
C VAL A 78 -5.41 1.24 -4.61
N SER A 79 -5.45 2.57 -4.63
CA SER A 79 -4.71 3.40 -3.68
C SER A 79 -5.57 4.42 -2.94
N PHE A 80 -5.30 4.64 -1.66
CA PHE A 80 -5.97 5.67 -0.86
C PHE A 80 -4.96 6.55 -0.14
N HIS A 81 -5.02 7.86 -0.37
CA HIS A 81 -4.16 8.88 0.23
C HIS A 81 -5.00 9.92 0.96
N GLU A 82 -4.62 10.27 2.19
CA GLU A 82 -5.30 11.24 3.05
C GLU A 82 -6.83 11.05 3.11
N SER A 83 -7.29 9.80 3.03
CA SER A 83 -8.71 9.44 2.92
C SER A 83 -9.18 8.65 4.13
N THR A 84 -10.41 8.91 4.57
CA THR A 84 -11.07 8.13 5.61
C THR A 84 -12.30 7.49 5.00
N VAL A 85 -12.25 6.18 4.76
CA VAL A 85 -13.31 5.44 4.07
C VAL A 85 -13.63 4.14 4.78
N ASP A 86 -14.90 3.76 4.72
CA ASP A 86 -15.43 2.49 5.21
C ASP A 86 -15.54 1.46 4.08
N LEU A 87 -14.88 0.32 4.23
CA LEU A 87 -14.90 -0.78 3.27
C LEU A 87 -15.87 -1.90 3.65
N SER A 88 -16.75 -1.71 4.64
CA SER A 88 -17.53 -2.81 5.23
C SER A 88 -18.32 -3.69 4.24
N ASP A 89 -18.72 -3.13 3.09
CA ASP A 89 -19.46 -3.81 2.02
C ASP A 89 -18.83 -3.62 0.64
N VAL A 90 -17.51 -3.47 0.57
CA VAL A 90 -16.77 -3.30 -0.68
C VAL A 90 -15.93 -4.53 -0.94
N ILE A 91 -15.98 -5.03 -2.19
CA ILE A 91 -15.12 -6.10 -2.68
C ILE A 91 -14.36 -5.58 -3.91
N PHE A 92 -13.04 -5.49 -3.77
CA PHE A 92 -12.15 -5.17 -4.87
C PHE A 92 -11.61 -6.45 -5.51
N ASP A 93 -11.70 -6.56 -6.83
CA ASP A 93 -10.84 -7.44 -7.60
C ASP A 93 -9.54 -6.69 -7.91
N VAL A 94 -8.56 -6.79 -7.02
CA VAL A 94 -7.31 -6.00 -7.09
C VAL A 94 -6.11 -6.86 -6.76
N ARG A 95 -5.00 -6.67 -7.48
CA ARG A 95 -3.71 -7.33 -7.19
C ARG A 95 -2.91 -6.62 -6.11
N HIS A 96 -2.84 -5.28 -6.15
CA HIS A 96 -2.05 -4.45 -5.25
C HIS A 96 -2.88 -3.40 -4.52
N PHE A 97 -2.87 -3.40 -3.20
CA PHE A 97 -3.53 -2.35 -2.42
C PHE A 97 -2.52 -1.39 -1.79
N VAL A 98 -2.67 -0.08 -2.04
CA VAL A 98 -1.74 0.95 -1.57
C VAL A 98 -2.42 1.86 -0.55
N ILE A 99 -1.81 1.94 0.62
CA ILE A 99 -2.27 2.74 1.76
C ILE A 99 -1.32 3.93 1.89
N GLY A 100 -1.79 5.06 1.41
CA GLY A 100 -1.13 6.35 1.43
C GLY A 100 -1.07 7.00 2.82
N ASP A 101 -0.47 8.19 2.85
CA ASP A 101 -0.27 8.96 4.07
C ASP A 101 -1.61 9.32 4.72
N LYS A 102 -1.69 9.23 6.05
CA LYS A 102 -2.86 9.59 6.88
C LYS A 102 -4.17 8.91 6.52
N SER A 103 -4.13 7.81 5.76
CA SER A 103 -5.31 7.05 5.43
C SER A 103 -5.85 6.30 6.66
N ASN A 104 -7.18 6.36 6.83
CA ASN A 104 -7.90 5.69 7.89
C ASN A 104 -8.90 4.71 7.27
N ILE A 105 -8.44 3.48 7.07
CA ILE A 105 -9.15 2.44 6.34
C ILE A 105 -8.94 1.12 7.06
N ASN A 106 -10.04 0.47 7.42
CA ASN A 106 -9.98 -0.87 7.97
C ASN A 106 -9.98 -1.89 6.82
N LEU A 107 -9.08 -2.87 6.92
CA LEU A 107 -8.91 -3.91 5.90
C LEU A 107 -9.36 -5.25 6.45
N SER A 108 -10.06 -6.01 5.63
CA SER A 108 -10.40 -7.40 5.91
C SER A 108 -10.23 -8.23 4.64
N GLU A 109 -9.89 -9.50 4.78
CA GLU A 109 -9.76 -10.44 3.66
C GLU A 109 -11.00 -10.46 2.76
N LYS A 110 -12.20 -10.31 3.35
CA LYS A 110 -13.47 -10.23 2.60
C LYS A 110 -13.53 -9.07 1.61
N ASN A 111 -12.68 -8.06 1.76
CA ASN A 111 -12.66 -6.90 0.87
C ASN A 111 -11.95 -7.18 -0.46
N PHE A 112 -11.35 -8.36 -0.64
CA PHE A 112 -10.44 -8.63 -1.74
C PHE A 112 -10.66 -9.99 -2.40
N LYS A 113 -10.60 -10.05 -3.73
CA LYS A 113 -10.62 -11.32 -4.49
C LYS A 113 -9.23 -11.85 -4.84
N ASN A 114 -8.34 -10.99 -5.36
CA ASN A 114 -7.04 -11.37 -5.94
C ASN A 114 -5.85 -10.61 -5.33
N LEU A 115 -5.95 -10.20 -4.07
CA LEU A 115 -4.94 -9.36 -3.43
C LEU A 115 -3.66 -10.14 -3.16
N GLU A 116 -2.55 -9.71 -3.76
CA GLU A 116 -1.22 -10.33 -3.64
C GLU A 116 -0.22 -9.43 -2.90
N GLU A 117 -0.35 -8.11 -3.06
CA GLU A 117 0.58 -7.12 -2.53
C GLU A 117 -0.14 -6.04 -1.72
N VAL A 118 0.42 -5.64 -0.58
CA VAL A 118 -0.01 -4.44 0.14
C VAL A 118 1.19 -3.52 0.39
N THR A 119 1.02 -2.24 0.04
CA THR A 119 2.00 -1.19 0.33
C THR A 119 1.46 -0.20 1.33
N PHE A 120 2.22 0.07 2.38
CA PHE A 120 2.00 1.20 3.29
C PHE A 120 3.03 2.28 2.94
N LEU A 121 2.59 3.39 2.34
CA LEU A 121 3.49 4.52 2.03
C LEU A 121 3.92 5.29 3.27
N SER A 122 3.19 5.16 4.38
CA SER A 122 3.58 5.73 5.68
C SER A 122 2.88 4.95 6.81
N LEU A 123 3.53 3.91 7.32
CA LEU A 123 2.97 3.15 8.45
C LEU A 123 2.81 4.02 9.70
N LYS A 124 3.67 5.05 9.84
CA LYS A 124 3.61 6.06 10.89
C LYS A 124 2.26 6.75 10.99
N THR A 125 1.65 7.10 9.87
CA THR A 125 0.41 7.90 9.82
C THR A 125 -0.83 7.07 9.52
N PHE A 126 -0.68 5.77 9.24
CA PHE A 126 -1.80 4.85 9.10
C PHE A 126 -2.61 4.77 10.42
N LYS A 127 -3.91 5.04 10.30
CA LYS A 127 -4.86 5.09 11.43
C LYS A 127 -5.88 3.94 11.45
N GLY A 128 -5.95 3.18 10.36
CA GLY A 128 -6.86 2.04 10.25
C GLY A 128 -6.37 0.80 10.99
N LYS A 129 -7.08 -0.32 10.78
CA LYS A 129 -6.76 -1.63 11.34
C LYS A 129 -6.85 -2.72 10.29
N ILE A 130 -6.03 -3.74 10.42
CA ILE A 130 -6.24 -5.01 9.72
C ILE A 130 -7.11 -5.88 10.63
N LEU A 131 -8.35 -6.15 10.21
CA LEU A 131 -9.38 -6.81 11.02
C LEU A 131 -9.28 -8.34 10.97
N THR A 132 -8.75 -8.89 9.88
CA THR A 132 -8.60 -10.33 9.64
C THR A 132 -7.24 -10.64 9.01
N LYS A 133 -6.78 -11.88 9.09
CA LYS A 133 -5.54 -12.29 8.39
C LYS A 133 -5.77 -12.21 6.88
N LEU A 134 -4.81 -11.65 6.16
CA LEU A 134 -4.85 -11.52 4.70
C LEU A 134 -4.02 -12.64 4.09
N ASN A 135 -4.63 -13.83 3.88
CA ASN A 135 -3.89 -15.04 3.54
C ASN A 135 -3.40 -15.08 2.09
N SER A 136 -4.02 -14.31 1.20
CA SER A 136 -3.61 -14.22 -0.20
C SER A 136 -2.36 -13.38 -0.42
N VAL A 137 -2.06 -12.47 0.53
CA VAL A 137 -0.96 -11.52 0.42
C VAL A 137 0.38 -12.23 0.60
N ASN A 138 1.21 -12.12 -0.42
CA ASN A 138 2.54 -12.72 -0.47
C ASN A 138 3.67 -11.69 -0.48
N LYS A 139 3.35 -10.40 -0.67
CA LYS A 139 4.31 -9.30 -0.66
C LYS A 139 3.82 -8.11 0.14
N ILE A 140 4.71 -7.55 0.97
CA ILE A 140 4.46 -6.34 1.75
C ILE A 140 5.57 -5.32 1.51
N VAL A 141 5.17 -4.07 1.33
CA VAL A 141 6.09 -2.92 1.29
C VAL A 141 5.72 -1.92 2.38
N LEU A 142 6.65 -1.63 3.29
CA LEU A 142 6.48 -0.68 4.38
C LEU A 142 7.43 0.50 4.19
N TRP A 143 6.87 1.70 4.06
CA TRP A 143 7.61 2.96 4.08
C TRP A 143 7.34 3.70 5.39
N PHE A 144 8.36 4.42 5.86
CA PHE A 144 8.30 5.21 7.10
C PHE A 144 7.73 4.40 8.27
N GLU A 145 8.30 3.21 8.45
CA GLU A 145 7.95 2.26 9.51
C GLU A 145 8.19 2.88 10.91
N ASN A 146 7.30 2.59 11.86
CA ASN A 146 7.31 3.12 13.22
C ASN A 146 7.06 2.11 14.36
N LYS A 147 7.90 1.12 14.68
CA LYS A 147 7.60 0.15 15.79
C LYS A 147 6.24 -0.58 15.68
N LYS A 148 5.46 -0.40 14.60
CA LYS A 148 4.18 -1.08 14.36
C LYS A 148 4.35 -2.23 13.37
N GLY A 149 5.47 -2.26 12.64
CA GLY A 149 5.77 -3.24 11.60
C GLY A 149 5.62 -4.66 12.13
N ASN A 150 6.33 -5.02 13.20
CA ASN A 150 6.25 -6.36 13.80
C ASN A 150 4.79 -6.81 14.09
N THR A 151 3.97 -5.96 14.72
CA THR A 151 2.56 -6.31 14.99
C THR A 151 1.77 -6.49 13.71
N LEU A 152 2.00 -5.62 12.73
CA LEU A 152 1.33 -5.65 11.43
C LEU A 152 1.63 -6.95 10.67
N LEU A 153 2.87 -7.44 10.72
CA LEU A 153 3.33 -8.61 9.96
C LEU A 153 2.63 -9.92 10.34
N SER A 154 2.13 -10.03 11.58
CA SER A 154 1.31 -11.17 12.05
C SER A 154 0.01 -11.38 11.27
N HIS A 155 -0.47 -10.34 10.58
CA HIS A 155 -1.67 -10.39 9.74
C HIS A 155 -1.41 -11.02 8.35
N PHE A 156 -0.16 -11.31 7.99
CA PHE A 156 0.24 -11.78 6.66
C PHE A 156 0.94 -13.15 6.74
N PRO A 157 0.19 -14.25 7.00
CA PRO A 157 0.79 -15.55 7.30
C PRO A 157 1.48 -16.22 6.11
N ARG A 158 1.18 -15.83 4.87
CA ARG A 158 1.75 -16.38 3.62
C ARG A 158 2.80 -15.47 2.98
N LEU A 159 3.35 -14.54 3.77
CA LEU A 159 4.31 -13.55 3.30
C LEU A 159 5.60 -14.22 2.77
N LYS A 160 5.95 -13.93 1.52
CA LYS A 160 7.16 -14.44 0.84
C LYS A 160 8.19 -13.34 0.61
N GLU A 161 7.74 -12.10 0.45
CA GLU A 161 8.58 -10.94 0.17
C GLU A 161 8.22 -9.77 1.09
N LEU A 162 9.24 -9.21 1.75
CA LEU A 162 9.08 -8.08 2.67
C LEU A 162 10.09 -6.99 2.33
N HIS A 163 9.57 -5.81 2.04
CA HIS A 163 10.35 -4.60 1.84
C HIS A 163 10.06 -3.60 2.95
N ILE A 164 11.11 -3.09 3.61
CA ILE A 164 10.98 -2.04 4.62
C ILE A 164 11.96 -0.91 4.29
N PHE A 165 11.45 0.31 4.26
CA PHE A 165 12.20 1.51 3.95
C PHE A 165 11.96 2.60 5.00
N ASN A 166 13.03 3.31 5.35
CA ASN A 166 12.98 4.47 6.26
C ASN A 166 12.35 4.12 7.63
N GLY A 167 12.78 3.01 8.23
CA GLY A 167 12.24 2.50 9.47
C GLY A 167 13.03 2.92 10.71
N SER A 168 12.45 2.66 11.89
CA SER A 168 13.09 2.94 13.18
C SER A 168 13.10 1.76 14.17
N GLU A 169 12.67 0.59 13.70
CA GLU A 169 12.76 -0.67 14.42
C GLU A 169 14.20 -1.01 14.83
N VAL A 170 14.34 -1.52 16.05
CA VAL A 170 15.61 -2.05 16.57
C VAL A 170 15.72 -3.54 16.28
N GLN A 171 14.60 -4.24 16.26
CA GLN A 171 14.48 -5.66 15.99
C GLN A 171 13.29 -5.88 15.05
N LEU A 172 13.54 -6.61 13.97
CA LEU A 172 12.49 -7.10 13.06
C LEU A 172 12.14 -8.54 13.45
N ASP A 173 10.87 -8.80 13.74
CA ASP A 173 10.36 -10.11 14.13
C ASP A 173 9.59 -10.76 12.98
N LEU A 174 10.11 -11.88 12.47
CA LEU A 174 9.55 -12.66 11.37
C LEU A 174 9.27 -14.11 11.79
N VAL A 175 9.18 -14.40 13.09
CA VAL A 175 8.95 -15.76 13.60
C VAL A 175 7.67 -16.37 13.04
N GLU A 176 6.61 -15.57 12.86
CA GLU A 176 5.33 -16.03 12.30
C GLU A 176 5.32 -16.10 10.77
N ASN A 177 6.26 -15.43 10.08
CA ASN A 177 6.31 -15.35 8.62
C ASN A 177 7.21 -16.46 8.04
N LYS A 178 6.85 -17.72 8.28
CA LYS A 178 7.67 -18.90 7.90
C LYS A 178 7.97 -19.03 6.41
N ASP A 179 7.11 -18.49 5.56
CA ASP A 179 7.22 -18.58 4.10
C ASP A 179 8.16 -17.51 3.49
N ILE A 180 8.71 -16.61 4.32
CA ILE A 180 9.54 -15.49 3.87
C ILE A 180 10.83 -15.98 3.20
N LYS A 181 11.11 -15.43 2.01
CA LYS A 181 12.25 -15.80 1.16
C LYS A 181 13.06 -14.60 0.70
N ASN A 182 12.40 -13.45 0.53
CA ASN A 182 13.00 -12.24 -0.01
C ASN A 182 12.86 -11.09 1.00
N LEU A 183 13.98 -10.45 1.32
CA LEU A 183 14.03 -9.27 2.16
C LEU A 183 14.68 -8.11 1.42
N ARG A 184 14.09 -6.93 1.53
CA ARG A 184 14.74 -5.68 1.17
C ARG A 184 14.60 -4.68 2.30
N LEU A 185 15.72 -4.28 2.87
CA LEU A 185 15.78 -3.39 4.02
C LEU A 185 16.60 -2.16 3.64
N GLY A 186 15.96 -0.99 3.61
CA GLY A 186 16.59 0.27 3.22
C GLY A 186 16.45 1.35 4.30
N ASN A 187 17.57 1.96 4.68
CA ASN A 187 17.61 3.07 5.63
C ASN A 187 16.93 2.75 6.97
N LEU A 188 17.43 1.71 7.65
CA LEU A 188 17.05 1.38 9.03
C LEU A 188 18.26 1.53 9.96
N PRO A 189 18.61 2.76 10.37
CA PRO A 189 19.87 3.03 11.09
C PRO A 189 19.91 2.45 12.52
N LYS A 190 18.75 2.05 13.06
CA LYS A 190 18.62 1.49 14.42
C LYS A 190 18.45 -0.02 14.43
N LEU A 191 18.24 -0.66 13.29
CA LEU A 191 17.98 -2.09 13.21
C LEU A 191 19.25 -2.86 13.54
N GLU A 192 19.19 -3.69 14.58
CA GLU A 192 20.32 -4.44 15.11
C GLU A 192 20.24 -5.93 14.76
N LYS A 193 19.03 -6.49 14.67
CA LYS A 193 18.83 -7.91 14.37
C LYS A 193 17.49 -8.20 13.72
N ILE A 194 17.43 -9.33 13.02
CA ILE A 194 16.19 -9.91 12.51
C ILE A 194 16.01 -11.27 13.20
N ILE A 195 14.81 -11.56 13.68
CA ILE A 195 14.49 -12.83 14.31
C ILE A 195 13.67 -13.67 13.34
N PHE A 196 14.13 -14.89 13.09
CA PHE A 196 13.46 -15.86 12.26
C PHE A 196 13.17 -17.15 13.03
N ASN A 197 12.27 -17.97 12.50
CA ASN A 197 12.21 -19.37 12.88
C ASN A 197 13.47 -20.09 12.35
N SER A 198 14.00 -21.07 13.10
CA SER A 198 15.16 -21.87 12.67
C SER A 198 14.96 -22.61 11.34
N GLU A 199 13.71 -22.84 10.94
CA GLU A 199 13.35 -23.48 9.66
C GLU A 199 13.25 -22.48 8.49
N THR A 200 13.26 -21.17 8.77
CA THR A 200 13.12 -20.13 7.74
C THR A 200 14.40 -20.00 6.93
N VAL A 201 14.28 -20.07 5.60
CA VAL A 201 15.43 -19.93 4.69
C VAL A 201 15.27 -18.68 3.81
N ILE A 202 16.07 -17.66 4.10
CA ILE A 202 16.14 -16.44 3.28
C ILE A 202 16.98 -16.72 2.03
N LYS A 203 16.35 -16.58 0.86
CA LYS A 203 16.99 -16.80 -0.45
C LYS A 203 17.68 -15.55 -0.97
N LYS A 204 17.12 -14.37 -0.67
CA LYS A 204 17.63 -13.08 -1.15
C LYS A 204 17.46 -12.02 -0.08
N ALA A 205 18.52 -11.30 0.22
CA ALA A 205 18.51 -10.14 1.09
C ALA A 205 19.21 -8.96 0.39
N ILE A 206 18.53 -7.81 0.30
CA ILE A 206 19.12 -6.55 -0.13
C ILE A 206 19.10 -5.61 1.05
N ILE A 207 20.28 -5.23 1.54
CA ILE A 207 20.45 -4.40 2.73
C ILE A 207 21.16 -3.10 2.35
N GLU A 208 20.48 -1.97 2.54
CA GLU A 208 20.97 -0.65 2.19
C GLU A 208 20.87 0.26 3.43
N ASN A 209 21.96 0.88 3.86
CA ASN A 209 21.97 1.84 4.98
C ASN A 209 21.43 1.31 6.33
N CYS A 210 21.63 0.02 6.63
CA CYS A 210 21.29 -0.61 7.92
C CYS A 210 22.56 -0.88 8.77
N LYS A 211 23.25 0.19 9.18
CA LYS A 211 24.64 0.11 9.69
C LYS A 211 24.85 -0.74 10.95
N LYS A 212 23.79 -0.99 11.73
CA LYS A 212 23.86 -1.75 12.99
C LYS A 212 23.41 -3.20 12.85
N LEU A 213 22.86 -3.58 11.69
CA LEU A 213 22.25 -4.88 11.51
C LEU A 213 23.33 -5.96 11.48
N ASP A 214 23.20 -6.95 12.34
CA ASP A 214 23.92 -8.21 12.18
C ASP A 214 23.39 -8.94 10.94
N THR A 215 24.27 -9.13 9.96
CA THR A 215 23.97 -9.76 8.66
C THR A 215 24.60 -11.15 8.54
N SER A 216 25.21 -11.68 9.61
CA SER A 216 25.91 -12.96 9.59
C SER A 216 25.03 -14.15 9.21
N GLU A 217 23.73 -14.07 9.51
CA GLU A 217 22.73 -15.10 9.20
C GLU A 217 21.98 -14.86 7.87
N LEU A 218 22.33 -13.82 7.11
CA LEU A 218 21.69 -13.50 5.84
C LEU A 218 22.50 -14.01 4.64
N PRO A 219 21.85 -14.34 3.51
CA PRO A 219 22.56 -14.64 2.27
C PRO A 219 23.38 -13.41 1.85
N LYS A 220 24.63 -13.67 1.45
CA LYS A 220 25.56 -12.64 0.94
C LYS A 220 25.24 -12.24 -0.50
#